data_AF-A0A350IQ06-F1
#
_entry.id   AF-A0A350IQ06-F1
#
_cell.length_a   1.000
_cell.length_b   1.000
_cell.length_c   1.000
_cell.angle_alpha   90.00
_cell.angle_beta   90.00
_cell.angle_gamma   90.00
#
_symmetry.space_group_name_H-M   'P 1'
#
loop_
_entity.id
_entity.type
_entity.pdbx_description
1 polymer ?
#
loop_
_entity_poly.entity_id
_entity_poly.type
_entity_poly.pdbx_seq_one_letter_code
_entity_poly.pdbx_strand_id
1 'polypeptide(L)'
;GGIRFETLFLSAGCALALVLPPLWASLRRRHPDPALWRRIGAAVAGTAAAAIPIIGMGVVDLAHGAYFFPNSIVEKTALLGNQSLLQTVIPSLSTVWSNLSLDPFLIVLLAFGIVMAVRGPVLRPLWAAWIVGTLLHAAYGQFGWDDRYQAYLLIAGVWLTLRTLPRIEWAPVRQHLALALALLLVVLPIGKFDYIVYAPESALIQSQVQQQMADFLARYYDGQTVMVNDIGRVTWEHRGGLVDAWALASLDVLRLQRDGEYNADHMTVLAQEDHVAAVALYSPTFTFLIPHGYTEVAVWTIALGANSAAQAIDFYAPAGADAQAMAADMRAFAPQMVAGSGPVTIIG
;
A
#
# COMPACT_ATOMS: atom_id res chain seq x y z
N GLY A 1 -1.62 2.72 -16.70
CA GLY A 1 -0.44 2.03 -16.15
C GLY A 1 0.00 2.78 -14.92
N GLY A 2 0.05 2.12 -13.76
CA GLY A 2 0.34 2.77 -12.48
C GLY A 2 1.77 3.32 -12.43
N ILE A 3 1.91 4.56 -11.96
CA ILE A 3 3.22 5.18 -11.67
C ILE A 3 3.80 4.44 -10.45
N ARG A 4 4.97 3.81 -10.63
CA ARG A 4 5.66 3.08 -9.55
C ARG A 4 6.78 3.94 -8.98
N PHE A 5 6.53 4.54 -7.82
CA PHE A 5 7.52 5.36 -7.09
C PHE A 5 8.74 4.54 -6.66
N GLU A 6 8.57 3.22 -6.53
CA GLU A 6 9.65 2.26 -6.28
C GLU A 6 10.72 2.29 -7.35
N THR A 7 10.37 2.62 -8.60
CA THR A 7 11.34 2.73 -9.70
C THR A 7 12.22 3.97 -9.54
N LEU A 8 11.64 5.08 -9.06
CA LEU A 8 12.41 6.28 -8.72
C LEU A 8 13.34 6.00 -7.52
N PHE A 9 12.83 5.37 -6.46
CA PHE A 9 13.64 5.03 -5.28
C PHE A 9 14.77 4.05 -5.61
N LEU A 10 14.49 3.02 -6.41
CA LEU A 10 15.51 2.09 -6.89
C LEU A 10 16.54 2.81 -7.76
N SER A 11 16.11 3.69 -8.68
CA SER A 11 17.01 4.48 -9.51
C SER A 11 17.90 5.39 -8.68
N ALA A 12 17.35 6.08 -7.68
CA ALA A 12 18.10 6.90 -6.72
C ALA A 12 19.10 6.07 -5.90
N GLY A 13 18.69 4.89 -5.41
CA GLY A 13 19.60 3.96 -4.72
C GLY A 13 20.75 3.46 -5.60
N CYS A 14 20.47 3.11 -6.85
CA CYS A 14 21.47 2.75 -7.85
C CYS A 14 22.42 3.92 -8.16
N ALA A 15 21.88 5.14 -8.32
CA ALA A 15 22.66 6.36 -8.51
C ALA A 15 23.64 6.60 -7.35
N LEU A 16 23.17 6.48 -6.11
CA LEU A 16 24.02 6.59 -4.91
C LEU A 16 25.10 5.49 -4.88
N ALA A 17 24.75 4.25 -5.19
CA ALA A 17 25.69 3.13 -5.24
C ALA A 17 26.74 3.27 -6.36
N LEU A 18 26.40 3.92 -7.47
CA LEU A 18 27.32 4.19 -8.58
C LEU A 18 28.31 5.33 -8.27
N VAL A 19 27.90 6.31 -7.47
CA VAL A 19 28.66 7.56 -7.22
C VAL A 19 29.42 7.54 -5.89
N LEU A 20 28.81 7.09 -4.79
CA LEU A 20 29.41 7.23 -3.45
C LEU A 20 30.70 6.42 -3.25
N PRO A 21 30.80 5.13 -3.64
CA PRO A 21 32.04 4.37 -3.47
C PRO A 21 33.26 4.96 -4.21
N PRO A 22 33.18 5.32 -5.51
CA PRO A 22 34.31 5.94 -6.20
C PRO A 22 34.61 7.35 -5.69
N LEU A 23 33.59 8.16 -5.36
CA LEU A 23 33.80 9.48 -4.75
C LEU A 23 34.57 9.38 -3.44
N TRP A 24 34.15 8.49 -2.55
CA TRP A 24 34.82 8.24 -1.27
C TRP A 24 36.26 7.74 -1.45
N ALA A 25 36.48 6.83 -2.41
CA ALA A 25 37.81 6.34 -2.73
C ALA A 25 38.73 7.46 -3.28
N SER A 26 38.20 8.34 -4.13
CA SER A 26 38.93 9.49 -4.66
C SER A 26 39.31 10.50 -3.59
N LEU A 27 38.39 10.81 -2.67
CA LEU A 27 38.64 11.68 -1.53
C LEU A 27 39.71 11.09 -0.60
N ARG A 28 39.59 9.80 -0.27
CA ARG A 28 40.54 9.11 0.63
C ARG A 28 41.94 8.98 0.04
N ARG A 29 42.05 8.71 -1.26
CA ARG A 29 43.35 8.53 -1.95
C ARG A 29 43.93 9.83 -2.51
N ARG A 30 43.22 10.96 -2.40
CA ARG A 30 43.53 12.24 -3.05
C ARG A 30 43.82 12.09 -4.56
N HIS A 31 43.20 11.11 -5.19
CA HIS A 31 43.37 10.83 -6.61
C HIS A 31 41.99 10.74 -7.26
N PRO A 32 41.61 11.69 -8.12
CA PRO A 32 40.30 11.69 -8.74
C PRO A 32 40.11 10.46 -9.64
N ASP A 33 38.94 9.82 -9.56
CA ASP A 33 38.52 8.78 -10.51
C ASP A 33 38.15 9.50 -11.82
N PRO A 34 38.88 9.25 -12.93
CA PRO A 34 38.60 9.91 -14.21
C PRO A 34 37.21 9.58 -14.76
N ALA A 35 36.58 8.49 -14.31
CA ALA A 35 35.23 8.11 -14.72
C ALA A 35 34.12 8.69 -13.83
N LEU A 36 34.44 9.42 -12.76
CA LEU A 36 33.46 9.89 -11.77
C LEU A 36 32.38 10.76 -12.41
N TRP A 37 32.76 11.70 -13.27
CA TRP A 37 31.80 12.58 -13.96
C TRP A 37 30.86 11.83 -14.90
N ARG A 38 31.35 10.79 -15.57
CA ARG A 38 30.51 9.92 -16.41
C ARG A 38 29.52 9.11 -15.56
N ARG A 39 29.95 8.63 -14.38
CA ARG A 39 29.07 7.93 -13.43
C ARG A 39 28.00 8.86 -12.86
N ILE A 40 28.37 10.09 -12.50
CA ILE A 40 27.42 11.13 -12.06
C ILE A 40 26.43 11.44 -13.18
N GLY A 41 26.90 11.62 -14.42
CA GLY A 41 26.04 11.83 -15.58
C GLY A 41 25.04 10.69 -15.80
N ALA A 42 25.51 9.44 -15.71
CA ALA A 42 24.64 8.26 -15.82
C ALA A 42 23.63 8.16 -14.66
N ALA A 43 24.05 8.47 -13.44
CA ALA A 43 23.19 8.51 -12.26
C ALA A 43 22.08 9.58 -12.41
N VAL A 44 22.46 10.81 -12.76
CA VAL A 44 21.52 11.92 -12.98
C VAL A 44 20.56 11.58 -14.12
N ALA A 45 21.06 11.09 -15.26
CA ALA A 45 20.23 10.72 -16.39
C ALA A 45 19.23 9.60 -16.03
N GLY A 46 19.68 8.58 -15.31
CA GLY A 46 18.82 7.47 -14.87
C GLY A 46 17.75 7.89 -13.86
N THR A 47 18.10 8.77 -12.90
CA THR A 47 17.12 9.30 -11.93
C THR A 47 16.16 10.28 -12.59
N ALA A 48 16.64 11.17 -13.46
CA ALA A 48 15.80 12.08 -14.22
C ALA A 48 14.81 11.32 -15.12
N ALA A 49 15.28 10.30 -15.84
CA ALA A 49 14.42 9.45 -16.66
C ALA A 49 13.32 8.76 -15.82
N ALA A 50 13.65 8.30 -14.61
CA ALA A 50 12.67 7.72 -13.69
C ALA A 50 11.69 8.76 -13.11
N ALA A 51 12.08 10.04 -13.02
CA ALA A 51 11.24 11.12 -12.50
C ALA A 51 10.25 11.68 -13.53
N ILE A 52 10.57 11.64 -14.83
CA ILE A 52 9.72 12.15 -15.92
C ILE A 52 8.25 11.68 -15.82
N PRO A 53 7.92 10.37 -15.69
CA PRO A 53 6.53 9.93 -15.63
C PRO A 53 5.79 10.44 -14.39
N ILE A 54 6.50 10.58 -13.25
CA ILE A 54 5.94 11.13 -12.02
C ILE A 54 5.59 12.60 -12.21
N ILE A 55 6.52 13.40 -12.75
CA ILE A 55 6.30 14.82 -13.01
C ILE A 55 5.20 15.03 -14.05
N GLY A 56 5.23 14.26 -15.14
CA GLY A 56 4.24 14.37 -16.21
C GLY A 56 2.82 14.11 -15.70
N MET A 57 2.64 13.05 -14.91
CA MET A 57 1.34 12.75 -14.31
C MET A 57 0.94 13.79 -13.26
N GLY A 58 1.85 14.25 -12.40
CA GLY A 58 1.52 15.27 -11.42
C GLY A 58 1.10 16.61 -12.04
N VAL A 59 1.67 16.97 -13.20
CA VAL A 59 1.20 18.14 -13.97
C VAL A 59 -0.20 17.90 -14.54
N VAL A 60 -0.48 16.70 -15.04
CA VAL A 60 -1.82 16.34 -15.53
C VAL A 60 -2.85 16.38 -14.40
N ASP A 61 -2.52 15.84 -13.23
CA ASP A 61 -3.41 15.82 -12.06
C ASP A 61 -3.72 17.25 -11.59
N LEU A 62 -2.71 18.11 -11.48
CA LEU A 62 -2.89 19.54 -11.19
C LEU A 62 -3.78 20.25 -12.22
N ALA A 63 -3.61 19.93 -13.51
CA ALA A 63 -4.42 20.52 -14.58
C ALA A 63 -5.91 20.12 -14.49
N HIS A 64 -6.24 19.01 -13.84
CA HIS A 64 -7.61 18.56 -13.57
C HIS A 64 -8.09 18.94 -12.16
N GLY A 65 -7.36 19.78 -11.43
CA GLY A 65 -7.75 20.27 -10.11
C GLY A 65 -7.46 19.30 -8.95
N ALA A 66 -6.77 18.19 -9.21
CA ALA A 66 -6.29 17.26 -8.20
C ALA A 66 -4.93 17.70 -7.61
N TYR A 67 -4.40 16.93 -6.68
CA TYR A 67 -3.06 17.16 -6.13
C TYR A 67 -1.96 16.72 -7.10
N PHE A 68 -0.72 17.20 -6.89
CA PHE A 68 0.42 16.77 -7.72
C PHE A 68 0.73 15.28 -7.59
N PHE A 69 0.38 14.66 -6.46
CA PHE A 69 0.48 13.21 -6.31
C PHE A 69 -0.92 12.61 -6.36
N PRO A 70 -1.09 11.41 -6.95
CA PRO A 70 -2.35 10.68 -6.91
C PRO A 70 -2.90 10.56 -5.49
N ASN A 71 -4.23 10.63 -5.35
CA ASN A 71 -4.91 10.55 -4.05
C ASN A 71 -4.46 9.37 -3.20
N SER A 72 -4.30 8.19 -3.81
CA SER A 72 -3.82 6.98 -3.11
C SER A 72 -2.41 7.09 -2.52
N ILE A 73 -1.58 8.02 -3.00
CA ILE A 73 -0.28 8.33 -2.43
C ILE A 73 -0.42 9.37 -1.34
N VAL A 74 -1.21 10.42 -1.60
CA VAL A 74 -1.47 11.45 -0.60
C VAL A 74 -2.04 10.81 0.66
N GLU A 75 -3.08 9.98 0.53
CA GLU A 75 -3.74 9.27 1.63
C GLU A 75 -2.80 8.34 2.41
N LYS A 76 -1.98 7.56 1.71
CA LYS A 76 -1.13 6.52 2.32
C LYS A 76 0.23 7.00 2.80
N THR A 77 0.52 8.29 2.65
CA THR A 77 1.80 8.85 3.07
C THR A 77 1.57 9.95 4.09
N ALA A 78 2.63 10.34 4.79
CA ALA A 78 2.60 11.47 5.71
C ALA A 78 2.33 12.84 5.03
N LEU A 79 1.98 12.86 3.75
CA LEU A 79 1.64 14.04 2.95
C LEU A 79 0.28 14.65 3.32
N LEU A 80 -0.58 13.94 4.04
CA LEU A 80 -1.85 14.48 4.56
C LEU A 80 -1.66 15.59 5.61
N GLY A 81 -0.48 15.72 6.21
CA GLY A 81 -0.22 16.74 7.24
C GLY A 81 0.31 18.06 6.68
N ASN A 82 0.15 19.15 7.47
CA ASN A 82 0.83 20.45 7.29
C ASN A 82 2.37 20.38 7.47
N GLN A 83 2.99 19.29 7.03
CA GLN A 83 4.42 19.10 7.12
C GLN A 83 5.10 19.95 6.06
N SER A 84 6.17 20.64 6.46
CA SER A 84 6.97 21.40 5.49
C SER A 84 7.53 20.46 4.42
N LEU A 85 7.69 20.93 3.17
CA LEU A 85 8.33 20.16 2.10
C LEU A 85 9.68 19.53 2.52
N LEU A 86 10.38 20.16 3.48
CA LEU A 86 11.63 19.62 4.05
C LEU A 86 11.41 18.36 4.91
N GLN A 87 10.32 18.29 5.67
CA GLN A 87 9.95 17.10 6.46
C GLN A 87 9.44 15.97 5.57
N THR A 88 8.83 16.31 4.44
CA THR A 88 8.47 15.34 3.38
C THR A 88 9.70 14.75 2.71
N VAL A 89 10.77 15.52 2.54
CA VAL A 89 12.00 15.08 1.84
C VAL A 89 13.01 14.44 2.79
N ILE A 90 13.06 14.84 4.06
CA ILE A 90 14.01 14.28 5.05
C ILE A 90 13.24 13.34 5.98
N PRO A 91 13.42 12.02 5.87
CA PRO A 91 12.65 11.07 6.65
C PRO A 91 13.09 11.09 8.11
N SER A 92 12.12 11.01 9.02
CA SER A 92 12.41 10.88 10.44
C SER A 92 13.00 9.51 10.76
N LEU A 93 14.08 9.48 11.54
CA LEU A 93 14.62 8.24 12.09
C LEU A 93 13.59 7.49 12.95
N SER A 94 12.66 8.21 13.58
CA SER A 94 11.57 7.58 14.34
C SER A 94 10.61 6.81 13.45
N THR A 95 10.29 7.33 12.24
CA THR A 95 9.43 6.65 11.27
C THR A 95 10.10 5.39 10.75
N VAL A 96 11.39 5.48 10.37
CA VAL A 96 12.17 4.32 9.94
C VAL A 96 12.20 3.25 11.03
N TRP A 97 12.47 3.64 12.27
CA TRP A 97 12.51 2.70 13.39
C TRP A 97 11.14 2.08 13.67
N SER A 98 10.08 2.89 13.71
CA SER A 98 8.70 2.43 13.91
C SER A 98 8.35 1.35 12.89
N ASN A 99 8.58 1.61 11.60
CA ASN A 99 8.30 0.65 10.54
C ASN A 99 9.17 -0.61 10.67
N LEU A 100 10.49 -0.49 10.83
CA LEU A 100 11.38 -1.65 10.95
C LEU A 100 11.03 -2.52 12.17
N SER A 101 10.60 -1.90 13.28
CA SER A 101 10.24 -2.63 14.50
C SER A 101 9.03 -3.55 14.34
N LEU A 102 8.18 -3.31 13.33
CA LEU A 102 7.05 -4.18 12.99
C LEU A 102 7.50 -5.47 12.29
N ASP A 103 8.72 -5.52 11.74
CA ASP A 103 9.25 -6.70 11.05
C ASP A 103 10.65 -7.12 11.57
N PRO A 104 10.71 -7.90 12.66
CA PRO A 104 11.97 -8.38 13.24
C PRO A 104 12.81 -9.20 12.25
N PHE A 105 12.17 -9.90 11.31
CA PHE A 105 12.88 -10.68 10.29
C PHE A 105 13.66 -9.75 9.34
N LEU A 106 13.05 -8.63 8.93
CA LEU A 106 13.75 -7.62 8.13
C LEU A 106 14.91 -6.97 8.90
N ILE A 107 14.79 -6.74 10.21
CA ILE A 107 15.89 -6.21 11.04
C ILE A 107 17.11 -7.15 11.03
N VAL A 108 16.89 -8.45 11.22
CA VAL A 108 17.96 -9.46 11.18
C VAL A 108 18.62 -9.48 9.80
N LEU A 109 17.82 -9.43 8.74
CA LEU A 109 18.31 -9.39 7.36
C LEU A 109 19.09 -8.10 7.07
N LEU A 110 18.66 -6.97 7.63
CA LEU A 110 19.34 -5.68 7.53
C LEU A 110 20.70 -5.71 8.23
N ALA A 111 20.76 -6.24 9.44
CA ALA A 111 22.01 -6.43 10.17
C ALA A 111 22.99 -7.32 9.39
N PHE A 112 22.52 -8.46 8.87
CA PHE A 112 23.33 -9.34 8.03
C PHE A 112 23.82 -8.61 6.77
N GLY A 113 22.94 -7.88 6.10
CA GLY A 113 23.27 -7.09 4.92
C GLY A 113 24.33 -6.02 5.18
N ILE A 114 24.27 -5.31 6.32
CA ILE A 114 25.29 -4.33 6.74
C ILE A 114 26.65 -5.01 6.89
N VAL A 115 26.71 -6.17 7.56
CA VAL A 115 27.96 -6.93 7.70
C VAL A 115 28.50 -7.31 6.33
N MET A 116 27.65 -7.74 5.39
CA MET A 116 28.05 -8.11 4.03
C MET A 116 28.47 -6.91 3.17
N ALA A 117 27.80 -5.77 3.26
CA ALA A 117 28.19 -4.56 2.53
C ALA A 117 29.57 -4.04 2.97
N VAL A 118 29.85 -4.09 4.28
CA VAL A 118 31.11 -3.56 4.85
C VAL A 118 32.25 -4.56 4.74
N ARG A 119 31.99 -5.85 4.99
CA ARG A 119 33.04 -6.88 5.14
C ARG A 119 32.86 -8.10 4.24
N GLY A 120 31.77 -8.20 3.50
CA GLY A 120 31.48 -9.36 2.66
C GLY A 120 32.46 -9.48 1.49
N PRO A 121 32.77 -10.71 1.05
CA PRO A 121 33.70 -10.95 -0.05
C PRO A 121 33.09 -10.69 -1.43
N VAL A 122 31.76 -10.73 -1.55
CA VAL A 122 31.02 -10.67 -2.81
C VAL A 122 29.75 -9.82 -2.71
N LEU A 123 29.28 -9.31 -3.84
CA LEU A 123 27.99 -8.59 -3.98
C LEU A 123 27.81 -7.35 -3.07
N ARG A 124 28.90 -6.79 -2.53
CA ARG A 124 28.85 -5.61 -1.65
C ARG A 124 28.03 -4.43 -2.21
N PRO A 125 28.14 -4.08 -3.51
CA PRO A 125 27.31 -3.01 -4.08
C PRO A 125 25.81 -3.35 -4.08
N LEU A 126 25.45 -4.62 -4.28
CA LEU A 126 24.04 -5.04 -4.25
C LEU A 126 23.50 -5.03 -2.82
N TRP A 127 24.30 -5.46 -1.83
CA TRP A 127 23.94 -5.31 -0.42
C TRP A 127 23.77 -3.85 -0.02
N ALA A 128 24.68 -2.96 -0.46
CA ALA A 128 24.54 -1.52 -0.22
C ALA A 128 23.27 -0.96 -0.87
N ALA A 129 22.98 -1.31 -2.12
CA ALA A 129 21.76 -0.88 -2.81
C ALA A 129 20.49 -1.40 -2.12
N TRP A 130 20.48 -2.67 -1.68
CA TRP A 130 19.37 -3.24 -0.94
C TRP A 130 19.18 -2.57 0.42
N ILE A 131 20.25 -2.30 1.19
CA ILE A 131 20.17 -1.55 2.47
C ILE A 131 19.55 -0.18 2.25
N VAL A 132 20.05 0.58 1.25
CA VAL A 132 19.51 1.90 0.92
C VAL A 132 18.03 1.79 0.53
N GLY A 133 17.68 0.83 -0.32
CA GLY A 133 16.29 0.57 -0.71
C GLY A 133 15.38 0.24 0.49
N THR A 134 15.85 -0.61 1.41
CA THR A 134 15.13 -0.96 2.64
C THR A 134 14.92 0.25 3.55
N LEU A 135 15.96 1.06 3.76
CA LEU A 135 15.86 2.27 4.59
C LEU A 135 14.94 3.32 3.96
N LEU A 136 14.99 3.50 2.64
CA LEU A 136 14.07 4.39 1.92
C LEU A 136 12.63 3.89 1.98
N HIS A 137 12.39 2.58 1.83
CA HIS A 137 11.04 2.04 2.00
C HIS A 137 10.55 2.21 3.43
N ALA A 138 11.38 1.91 4.44
CA ALA A 138 11.00 2.13 5.83
C ALA A 138 10.77 3.62 6.17
N ALA A 139 11.38 4.54 5.42
CA ALA A 139 11.22 5.97 5.57
C ALA A 139 9.90 6.51 4.97
N TYR A 140 9.48 6.00 3.81
CA TYR A 140 8.38 6.58 3.03
C TYR A 140 7.18 5.65 2.80
N GLY A 141 7.36 4.35 3.00
CA GLY A 141 6.31 3.34 2.91
C GLY A 141 5.71 3.02 4.27
N GLN A 142 4.63 2.24 4.24
CA GLN A 142 3.93 1.78 5.43
C GLN A 142 4.23 0.30 5.67
N PHE A 143 4.56 -0.07 6.90
CA PHE A 143 4.75 -1.47 7.31
C PHE A 143 3.53 -1.97 8.11
N GLY A 144 3.41 -3.29 8.24
CA GLY A 144 2.47 -3.94 9.16
C GLY A 144 1.07 -4.24 8.60
N TRP A 145 0.76 -3.82 7.37
CA TRP A 145 -0.47 -4.23 6.69
C TRP A 145 -0.25 -5.49 5.86
N ASP A 146 -0.68 -6.66 6.35
CA ASP A 146 -0.50 -8.00 5.75
C ASP A 146 0.95 -8.31 5.29
N ASP A 147 1.92 -7.56 5.81
CA ASP A 147 3.33 -7.56 5.41
C ASP A 147 3.60 -7.39 3.90
N ARG A 148 2.62 -6.94 3.13
CA ARG A 148 2.67 -6.90 1.65
C ARG A 148 3.68 -5.91 1.11
N TYR A 149 3.87 -4.80 1.81
CA TYR A 149 4.72 -3.70 1.34
C TYR A 149 6.21 -4.02 1.48
N GLN A 150 6.60 -4.74 2.53
CA GLN A 150 7.99 -5.14 2.76
C GLN A 150 8.35 -6.52 2.19
N ALA A 151 7.37 -7.31 1.72
CA ALA A 151 7.59 -8.68 1.22
C ALA A 151 8.69 -8.77 0.14
N TYR A 152 8.73 -7.83 -0.81
CA TYR A 152 9.76 -7.85 -1.86
C TYR A 152 11.18 -7.61 -1.31
N LEU A 153 11.32 -6.80 -0.25
CA LEU A 153 12.62 -6.55 0.42
C LEU A 153 13.10 -7.82 1.10
N LEU A 154 12.18 -8.56 1.74
CA LEU A 154 12.47 -9.85 2.35
C LEU A 154 12.94 -10.85 1.30
N ILE A 155 12.19 -11.01 0.19
CA ILE A 155 12.56 -11.93 -0.90
C ILE A 155 13.93 -11.56 -1.47
N ALA A 156 14.16 -10.28 -1.79
CA ALA A 156 15.43 -9.82 -2.34
C ALA A 156 16.60 -10.04 -1.37
N GLY A 157 16.40 -9.72 -0.08
CA GLY A 157 17.45 -9.90 0.93
C GLY A 157 17.73 -11.38 1.21
N VAL A 158 16.71 -12.24 1.27
CA VAL A 158 16.88 -13.71 1.40
C VAL A 158 17.64 -14.26 0.21
N TRP A 159 17.28 -13.85 -1.01
CA TRP A 159 18.00 -14.23 -2.21
C TRP A 159 19.47 -13.79 -2.16
N LEU A 160 19.76 -12.55 -1.76
CA LEU A 160 21.13 -12.06 -1.57
C LEU A 160 21.88 -12.89 -0.52
N THR A 161 21.23 -13.26 0.59
CA THR A 161 21.79 -14.14 1.62
C THR A 161 22.18 -15.49 1.03
N LEU A 162 21.26 -16.17 0.34
CA LEU A 162 21.51 -17.47 -0.28
C LEU A 162 22.64 -17.43 -1.32
N ARG A 163 22.82 -16.30 -2.01
CA ARG A 163 23.92 -16.10 -2.97
C ARG A 163 25.26 -15.77 -2.30
N THR A 164 25.23 -15.15 -1.12
CA THR A 164 26.44 -14.73 -0.42
C THR A 164 26.97 -15.83 0.49
N LEU A 165 26.08 -16.54 1.21
CA LEU A 165 26.42 -17.49 2.26
C LEU A 165 27.44 -18.56 1.87
N PRO A 166 27.35 -19.22 0.68
CA PRO A 166 28.30 -20.26 0.29
C PRO A 166 29.70 -19.75 -0.05
N ARG A 167 29.88 -18.44 -0.18
CA ARG A 167 31.13 -17.81 -0.67
C ARG A 167 31.94 -17.15 0.43
N ILE A 168 31.57 -17.33 1.69
CA ILE A 168 32.20 -16.64 2.80
C ILE A 168 33.17 -17.58 3.49
N GLU A 169 34.43 -17.17 3.56
CA GLU A 169 35.46 -17.80 4.39
C GLU A 169 35.42 -17.16 5.79
N TRP A 170 34.96 -17.92 6.78
CA TRP A 170 34.65 -17.39 8.11
C TRP A 170 35.78 -17.67 9.11
N ALA A 171 36.18 -16.64 9.88
CA ALA A 171 36.88 -16.87 11.14
C ALA A 171 35.91 -17.42 12.20
N PRO A 172 36.35 -18.25 13.19
CA PRO A 172 35.46 -19.01 14.07
C PRO A 172 34.41 -18.16 14.82
N VAL A 173 34.83 -17.03 15.40
CA VAL A 173 33.91 -16.11 16.11
C VAL A 173 32.87 -15.49 15.19
N ARG A 174 33.20 -15.27 13.91
CA ARG A 174 32.30 -14.71 12.91
C ARG A 174 31.35 -15.77 12.37
N GLN A 175 31.77 -17.03 12.36
CA GLN A 175 30.96 -18.17 11.97
C GLN A 175 29.79 -18.36 12.94
N HIS A 176 30.00 -18.24 14.25
CA HIS A 176 28.90 -18.37 15.22
C HIS A 176 27.87 -17.25 15.10
N LEU A 177 28.31 -16.00 14.91
CA LEU A 177 27.39 -14.88 14.67
C LEU A 177 26.62 -15.05 13.34
N ALA A 178 27.30 -15.45 12.27
CA ALA A 178 26.67 -15.69 10.98
C ALA A 178 25.70 -16.86 11.01
N LEU A 179 26.05 -17.95 11.71
CA LEU A 179 25.18 -19.10 11.93
C LEU A 179 23.97 -18.72 12.80
N ALA A 180 24.15 -17.91 13.85
CA ALA A 180 23.04 -17.42 14.67
C ALA A 180 22.09 -16.54 13.85
N LEU A 181 22.61 -15.62 13.03
CA LEU A 181 21.80 -14.82 12.11
C LEU A 181 21.12 -15.71 11.06
N ALA A 182 21.83 -16.67 10.47
CA ALA A 182 21.26 -17.61 9.51
C ALA A 182 20.16 -18.49 10.13
N LEU A 183 20.35 -18.94 11.37
CA LEU A 183 19.34 -19.72 12.10
C LEU A 183 18.11 -18.85 12.42
N LEU A 184 18.32 -17.61 12.85
CA LEU A 184 17.22 -16.64 13.03
C LEU A 184 16.49 -16.39 11.71
N LEU A 185 17.20 -16.39 10.57
CA LEU A 185 16.57 -16.27 9.26
C LEU A 185 15.71 -17.50 8.87
N VAL A 186 15.91 -18.65 9.52
CA VAL A 186 15.06 -19.85 9.34
C VAL A 186 13.90 -19.85 10.33
N VAL A 187 14.13 -19.40 11.56
CA VAL A 187 13.13 -19.44 12.65
C VAL A 187 12.12 -18.30 12.54
N LEU A 188 12.55 -17.07 12.24
CA LEU A 188 11.67 -15.90 12.23
C LEU A 188 10.56 -15.97 11.15
N PRO A 189 10.78 -16.53 9.95
CA PRO A 189 9.70 -16.73 8.99
C PRO A 189 8.57 -17.66 9.45
N ILE A 190 8.79 -18.48 10.49
CA ILE A 190 7.72 -19.34 11.05
C ILE A 190 6.58 -18.46 11.58
N GLY A 191 6.88 -17.29 12.15
CA GLY A 191 5.87 -16.32 12.58
C GLY A 191 5.07 -15.68 11.43
N LYS A 192 5.47 -15.93 10.17
CA LYS A 192 4.78 -15.49 8.95
C LYS A 192 4.14 -16.66 8.20
N PHE A 193 4.10 -17.86 8.80
CA PHE A 193 3.57 -19.08 8.16
C PHE A 193 2.10 -18.92 7.77
N ASP A 194 1.31 -18.24 8.61
CA ASP A 194 -0.10 -17.99 8.36
C ASP A 194 -0.31 -17.22 7.04
N TYR A 195 0.55 -16.26 6.71
CA TYR A 195 0.48 -15.56 5.42
C TYR A 195 0.78 -16.48 4.23
N ILE A 196 1.57 -17.53 4.39
CA ILE A 196 1.85 -18.48 3.30
C ILE A 196 0.67 -19.44 3.11
N VAL A 197 0.09 -19.89 4.22
CA VAL A 197 -0.99 -20.90 4.20
C VAL A 197 -2.33 -20.28 3.84
N TYR A 198 -2.68 -19.15 4.44
CA TYR A 198 -4.00 -18.54 4.32
C TYR A 198 -4.11 -17.48 3.22
N ALA A 199 -2.99 -16.96 2.67
CA ALA A 199 -3.08 -15.95 1.61
C ALA A 199 -3.92 -16.38 0.39
N PRO A 200 -3.86 -17.63 -0.12
CA PRO A 200 -4.72 -18.06 -1.22
C PRO A 200 -6.20 -17.99 -0.86
N GLU A 201 -6.57 -18.40 0.36
CA GLU A 201 -7.94 -18.38 0.87
C GLU A 201 -8.42 -16.94 1.09
N SER A 202 -7.63 -16.10 1.77
CA SER A 202 -7.95 -14.68 1.96
C SER A 202 -8.10 -13.94 0.64
N ALA A 203 -7.24 -14.21 -0.34
CA ALA A 203 -7.34 -13.62 -1.68
C ALA A 203 -8.62 -14.07 -2.41
N LEU A 204 -9.00 -15.35 -2.28
CA LEU A 204 -10.23 -15.87 -2.85
C LEU A 204 -11.46 -15.21 -2.22
N ILE A 205 -11.53 -15.15 -0.89
CA ILE A 205 -12.66 -14.51 -0.18
C ILE A 205 -12.74 -13.04 -0.55
N GLN A 206 -11.63 -12.30 -0.51
CA GLN A 206 -11.60 -10.89 -0.92
C GLN A 206 -12.08 -10.70 -2.36
N SER A 207 -11.64 -11.56 -3.29
CA SER A 207 -12.09 -11.51 -4.69
C SER A 207 -13.59 -11.76 -4.82
N GLN A 208 -14.14 -12.70 -4.05
CA GLN A 208 -15.58 -13.00 -4.03
C GLN A 208 -16.39 -11.86 -3.41
N VAL A 209 -15.86 -11.24 -2.37
CA VAL A 209 -16.47 -10.06 -1.73
C VAL A 209 -16.60 -8.92 -2.73
N GLN A 210 -15.47 -8.57 -3.37
CA GLN A 210 -15.40 -7.52 -4.38
C GLN A 210 -16.27 -7.80 -5.61
N GLN A 211 -16.29 -9.05 -6.06
CA GLN A 211 -17.13 -9.48 -7.17
C GLN A 211 -18.61 -9.27 -6.87
N GLN A 212 -19.11 -9.80 -5.76
CA GLN A 212 -20.54 -9.80 -5.51
C GLN A 212 -21.05 -8.39 -5.18
N MET A 213 -20.24 -7.58 -4.48
CA MET A 213 -20.56 -6.17 -4.27
C MET A 213 -20.65 -5.43 -5.61
N ALA A 214 -19.71 -5.65 -6.53
CA ALA A 214 -19.76 -5.04 -7.87
C ALA A 214 -20.96 -5.56 -8.69
N ASP A 215 -21.21 -6.87 -8.70
CA ASP A 215 -22.34 -7.50 -9.40
C ASP A 215 -23.69 -6.97 -8.90
N PHE A 216 -23.84 -6.74 -7.58
CA PHE A 216 -25.04 -6.14 -7.00
C PHE A 216 -25.25 -4.71 -7.49
N LEU A 217 -24.23 -3.85 -7.33
CA LEU A 217 -24.33 -2.42 -7.68
C LEU A 217 -24.52 -2.23 -9.19
N ALA A 218 -23.77 -2.97 -10.02
CA ALA A 218 -23.89 -2.91 -11.48
C ALA A 218 -25.24 -3.45 -11.99
N ARG A 219 -25.94 -4.29 -11.22
CA ARG A 219 -27.25 -4.84 -11.64
C ARG A 219 -28.43 -3.95 -11.23
N TYR A 220 -28.42 -3.46 -9.99
CA TYR A 220 -29.60 -2.78 -9.42
C TYR A 220 -29.45 -1.26 -9.36
N TYR A 221 -28.23 -0.74 -9.44
CA TYR A 221 -27.94 0.70 -9.33
C TYR A 221 -27.24 1.24 -10.59
N ASP A 222 -27.28 0.53 -11.72
CA ASP A 222 -26.58 0.94 -12.95
C ASP A 222 -26.91 2.38 -13.37
N GLY A 223 -25.88 3.12 -13.74
CA GLY A 223 -25.98 4.54 -14.08
C GLY A 223 -26.22 5.50 -12.90
N GLN A 224 -26.47 5.00 -11.69
CA GLN A 224 -26.66 5.82 -10.48
C GLN A 224 -25.35 5.99 -9.71
N THR A 225 -25.24 7.05 -8.91
CA THR A 225 -24.07 7.24 -8.06
C THR A 225 -24.11 6.29 -6.86
N VAL A 226 -23.01 5.58 -6.61
CA VAL A 226 -22.87 4.68 -5.46
C VAL A 226 -21.68 5.10 -4.59
N MET A 227 -21.79 4.92 -3.27
CA MET A 227 -20.71 5.15 -2.33
C MET A 227 -20.15 3.83 -1.81
N VAL A 228 -18.84 3.60 -1.97
CA VAL A 228 -18.17 2.36 -1.57
C VAL A 228 -16.79 2.64 -1.00
N ASN A 229 -16.25 1.75 -0.15
CA ASN A 229 -14.87 1.88 0.34
C ASN A 229 -13.83 1.16 -0.53
N ASP A 230 -14.23 0.10 -1.22
CA ASP A 230 -13.36 -0.67 -2.11
C ASP A 230 -13.84 -0.50 -3.55
N ILE A 231 -13.11 0.32 -4.30
CA ILE A 231 -13.53 0.79 -5.62
C ILE A 231 -13.13 -0.13 -6.77
N GLY A 232 -12.27 -1.13 -6.53
CA GLY A 232 -11.55 -1.85 -7.57
C GLY A 232 -12.43 -2.43 -8.68
N ARG A 233 -13.18 -3.49 -8.38
CA ARG A 233 -14.07 -4.12 -9.37
C ARG A 233 -15.35 -3.31 -9.62
N VAL A 234 -15.83 -2.59 -8.59
CA VAL A 234 -17.00 -1.71 -8.71
C VAL A 234 -16.79 -0.70 -9.83
N THR A 235 -15.67 0.05 -9.86
CA THR A 235 -15.37 1.01 -10.93
C THR A 235 -15.21 0.38 -12.32
N TRP A 236 -14.93 -0.92 -12.40
CA TRP A 236 -14.80 -1.63 -13.68
C TRP A 236 -16.15 -2.07 -14.26
N GLU A 237 -17.06 -2.53 -13.40
CA GLU A 237 -18.34 -3.13 -13.83
C GLU A 237 -19.52 -2.15 -13.77
N HIS A 238 -19.53 -1.25 -12.79
CA HIS A 238 -20.56 -0.24 -12.58
C HIS A 238 -20.37 0.95 -13.53
N ARG A 239 -21.45 1.44 -14.17
CA ARG A 239 -21.39 2.54 -15.15
C ARG A 239 -22.01 3.85 -14.67
N GLY A 240 -22.22 3.99 -13.36
CA GLY A 240 -22.68 5.23 -12.73
C GLY A 240 -21.57 6.03 -12.04
N GLY A 241 -21.99 7.05 -11.29
CA GLY A 241 -21.09 7.83 -10.43
C GLY A 241 -20.52 6.98 -9.28
N LEU A 242 -19.39 7.41 -8.72
CA LEU A 242 -18.77 6.71 -7.60
C LEU A 242 -18.18 7.70 -6.58
N VAL A 243 -18.62 7.55 -5.33
CA VAL A 243 -18.03 8.19 -4.16
C VAL A 243 -17.19 7.16 -3.42
N ASP A 244 -15.87 7.32 -3.46
CA ASP A 244 -14.93 6.50 -2.74
C ASP A 244 -14.79 6.97 -1.29
N ALA A 245 -15.41 6.23 -0.38
CA ALA A 245 -15.37 6.50 1.04
C ALA A 245 -13.94 6.49 1.61
N TRP A 246 -12.99 5.78 1.01
CA TRP A 246 -11.59 5.74 1.46
C TRP A 246 -10.69 6.78 0.77
N ALA A 247 -11.27 7.70 0.00
CA ALA A 247 -10.57 8.84 -0.60
C ALA A 247 -9.49 8.52 -1.65
N LEU A 248 -9.43 7.30 -2.19
CA LEU A 248 -8.45 6.92 -3.22
C LEU A 248 -8.82 7.44 -4.60
N ALA A 249 -10.11 7.54 -4.91
CA ALA A 249 -10.62 8.07 -6.19
C ALA A 249 -11.40 9.38 -6.03
N SER A 250 -12.05 9.62 -4.90
CA SER A 250 -12.84 10.84 -4.67
C SER A 250 -11.98 11.94 -4.05
N LEU A 251 -11.67 12.96 -4.85
CA LEU A 251 -10.88 14.11 -4.43
C LEU A 251 -11.56 14.89 -3.30
N ASP A 252 -12.88 15.00 -3.32
CA ASP A 252 -13.61 15.73 -2.29
C ASP A 252 -13.56 15.01 -0.94
N VAL A 253 -13.66 13.67 -0.94
CA VAL A 253 -13.44 12.87 0.28
C VAL A 253 -12.00 13.03 0.79
N LEU A 254 -11.00 13.09 -0.10
CA LEU A 254 -9.61 13.36 0.28
C LEU A 254 -9.42 14.75 0.90
N ARG A 255 -10.11 15.77 0.38
CA ARG A 255 -10.11 17.12 0.97
C ARG A 255 -10.71 17.10 2.37
N LEU A 256 -11.84 16.43 2.56
CA LEU A 256 -12.46 16.25 3.88
C LEU A 256 -11.50 15.57 4.86
N GLN A 257 -10.78 14.52 4.44
CA GLN A 257 -9.75 13.88 5.28
C GLN A 257 -8.64 14.84 5.70
N ARG A 258 -8.09 15.59 4.75
CA ARG A 258 -6.99 16.53 5.01
C ARG A 258 -7.41 17.69 5.91
N ASP A 259 -8.63 18.19 5.71
CA ASP A 259 -9.14 19.37 6.39
C ASP A 259 -9.75 19.01 7.77
N GLY A 260 -9.76 17.73 8.13
CA GLY A 260 -10.27 17.23 9.42
C GLY A 260 -11.80 17.13 9.48
N GLU A 261 -12.46 17.15 8.32
CA GLU A 261 -13.91 17.17 8.12
C GLU A 261 -14.46 15.80 7.67
N TYR A 262 -13.65 14.74 7.78
CA TYR A 262 -14.00 13.38 7.39
C TYR A 262 -14.94 12.71 8.40
N ASN A 263 -16.23 13.01 8.26
CA ASN A 263 -17.31 12.59 9.15
C ASN A 263 -18.66 12.55 8.41
N ALA A 264 -19.67 11.94 9.05
CA ALA A 264 -21.02 11.81 8.53
C ALA A 264 -21.68 13.14 8.10
N ASP A 265 -21.42 14.26 8.79
CA ASP A 265 -22.06 15.55 8.47
C ASP A 265 -21.64 16.04 7.07
N HIS A 266 -20.34 16.02 6.77
CA HIS A 266 -19.83 16.44 5.47
C HIS A 266 -20.10 15.40 4.38
N MET A 267 -20.06 14.12 4.74
CA MET A 267 -20.48 13.06 3.82
C MET A 267 -21.97 13.16 3.45
N THR A 268 -22.80 13.72 4.32
CA THR A 268 -24.22 14.01 4.01
C THR A 268 -24.36 15.03 2.91
N VAL A 269 -23.59 16.13 2.98
CA VAL A 269 -23.60 17.16 1.94
C VAL A 269 -23.13 16.56 0.62
N LEU A 270 -22.00 15.85 0.63
CA LEU A 270 -21.45 15.23 -0.58
C LEU A 270 -22.43 14.20 -1.20
N ALA A 271 -23.04 13.36 -0.38
CA ALA A 271 -24.01 12.37 -0.84
C ALA A 271 -25.27 13.01 -1.47
N GLN A 272 -25.68 14.19 -0.99
CA GLN A 272 -26.78 14.96 -1.57
C GLN A 272 -26.41 15.60 -2.91
N GLU A 273 -25.21 16.20 -2.99
CA GLU A 273 -24.68 16.85 -4.19
C GLU A 273 -24.44 15.85 -5.33
N ASP A 274 -23.87 14.68 -5.01
CA ASP A 274 -23.56 13.64 -5.99
C ASP A 274 -24.73 12.68 -6.25
N HIS A 275 -25.87 12.91 -5.60
CA HIS A 275 -27.07 12.08 -5.70
C HIS A 275 -26.79 10.59 -5.47
N VAL A 276 -26.11 10.27 -4.36
CA VAL A 276 -25.79 8.89 -4.00
C VAL A 276 -27.09 8.10 -3.78
N ALA A 277 -27.23 6.97 -4.48
CA ALA A 277 -28.42 6.12 -4.43
C ALA A 277 -28.23 4.89 -3.55
N ALA A 278 -26.99 4.42 -3.40
CA ALA A 278 -26.63 3.28 -2.58
C ALA A 278 -25.28 3.49 -1.91
N VAL A 279 -25.17 3.02 -0.67
CA VAL A 279 -23.93 2.98 0.11
C VAL A 279 -23.65 1.52 0.44
N ALA A 280 -22.45 1.02 0.14
CA ALA A 280 -22.00 -0.31 0.53
C ALA A 280 -20.60 -0.21 1.14
N LEU A 281 -20.51 -0.32 2.47
CA LEU A 281 -19.27 -0.07 3.21
C LEU A 281 -18.88 -1.21 4.14
N TYR A 282 -17.58 -1.39 4.33
CA TYR A 282 -17.05 -2.33 5.31
C TYR A 282 -17.34 -1.90 6.74
N SER A 283 -17.87 -2.84 7.50
CA SER A 283 -18.20 -2.70 8.91
C SER A 283 -17.20 -3.43 9.80
N PRO A 284 -16.78 -2.85 10.93
CA PRO A 284 -17.21 -1.55 11.49
C PRO A 284 -16.43 -0.34 10.96
N THR A 285 -15.43 -0.57 10.09
CA THR A 285 -14.39 0.42 9.76
C THR A 285 -14.92 1.76 9.25
N PHE A 286 -16.02 1.79 8.49
CA PHE A 286 -16.52 2.99 7.81
C PHE A 286 -17.84 3.53 8.35
N THR A 287 -18.36 2.95 9.43
CA THR A 287 -19.70 3.29 9.97
C THR A 287 -19.82 4.76 10.42
N PHE A 288 -18.70 5.45 10.65
CA PHE A 288 -18.67 6.88 11.02
C PHE A 288 -18.87 7.84 9.83
N LEU A 289 -18.91 7.34 8.59
CA LEU A 289 -19.10 8.13 7.37
C LEU A 289 -20.51 8.01 6.78
N ILE A 290 -21.39 7.21 7.39
CA ILE A 290 -22.73 7.00 6.86
C ILE A 290 -23.48 8.33 6.79
N PRO A 291 -23.92 8.76 5.58
CA PRO A 291 -24.67 10.00 5.43
C PRO A 291 -25.97 9.98 6.23
N HIS A 292 -26.33 11.12 6.82
CA HIS A 292 -27.63 11.29 7.48
C HIS A 292 -28.77 11.13 6.47
N GLY A 293 -29.90 10.59 6.94
CA GLY A 293 -31.07 10.33 6.10
C GLY A 293 -30.99 9.02 5.31
N TYR A 294 -29.92 8.24 5.49
CA TYR A 294 -29.81 6.88 4.98
C TYR A 294 -30.23 5.88 6.06
N THR A 295 -30.90 4.82 5.62
CA THR A 295 -31.33 3.72 6.48
C THR A 295 -30.53 2.49 6.14
N GLU A 296 -30.10 1.75 7.16
CA GLU A 296 -29.46 0.45 6.99
C GLU A 296 -30.49 -0.56 6.46
N VAL A 297 -30.19 -1.19 5.33
CA VAL A 297 -31.11 -2.09 4.61
C VAL A 297 -30.67 -3.52 4.71
N ALA A 298 -29.37 -3.79 4.67
CA ALA A 298 -28.87 -5.15 4.76
C ALA A 298 -27.46 -5.19 5.32
N VAL A 299 -27.15 -6.28 6.02
CA VAL A 299 -25.83 -6.62 6.52
C VAL A 299 -25.43 -7.93 5.89
N TRP A 300 -24.38 -7.91 5.08
CA TRP A 300 -23.73 -9.12 4.59
C TRP A 300 -22.52 -9.44 5.46
N THR A 301 -22.64 -10.45 6.32
CA THR A 301 -21.50 -10.95 7.11
C THR A 301 -20.52 -11.69 6.21
N ILE A 302 -19.28 -11.24 6.17
CA ILE A 302 -18.23 -11.84 5.36
C ILE A 302 -17.75 -13.12 6.05
N ALA A 303 -17.60 -14.21 5.29
CA ALA A 303 -17.05 -15.45 5.82
C ALA A 303 -15.62 -15.24 6.36
N LEU A 304 -15.31 -15.93 7.48
CA LEU A 304 -14.00 -15.90 8.14
C LEU A 304 -12.85 -16.09 7.13
N GLY A 305 -11.91 -15.15 7.09
CA GLY A 305 -10.68 -15.24 6.29
C GLY A 305 -10.38 -14.03 5.41
N ALA A 306 -11.35 -13.15 5.15
CA ALA A 306 -11.10 -11.83 4.57
C ALA A 306 -10.88 -10.80 5.68
N ASN A 307 -9.83 -9.98 5.51
CA ASN A 307 -9.54 -8.74 6.24
C ASN A 307 -10.13 -8.65 7.67
N SER A 308 -9.31 -8.85 8.70
CA SER A 308 -9.76 -8.77 10.11
C SER A 308 -10.40 -7.42 10.51
N ALA A 309 -10.21 -6.36 9.71
CA ALA A 309 -10.83 -5.05 9.88
C ALA A 309 -12.22 -4.92 9.20
N ALA A 310 -12.65 -5.90 8.41
CA ALA A 310 -13.94 -5.91 7.73
C ALA A 310 -14.69 -7.23 7.99
N GLN A 311 -15.64 -7.18 8.91
CA GLN A 311 -16.44 -8.35 9.30
C GLN A 311 -17.72 -8.49 8.50
N ALA A 312 -18.21 -7.37 7.96
CA ALA A 312 -19.42 -7.32 7.14
C ALA A 312 -19.34 -6.20 6.10
N ILE A 313 -20.25 -6.25 5.13
CA ILE A 313 -20.63 -5.11 4.30
C ILE A 313 -22.02 -4.67 4.74
N ASP A 314 -22.12 -3.42 5.16
CA ASP A 314 -23.38 -2.80 5.52
C ASP A 314 -23.88 -1.99 4.32
N PHE A 315 -25.11 -2.25 3.91
CA PHE A 315 -25.79 -1.62 2.78
C PHE A 315 -26.80 -0.60 3.29
N TYR A 316 -26.70 0.63 2.81
CA TYR A 316 -27.62 1.71 3.13
C TYR A 316 -28.17 2.36 1.87
N ALA A 317 -29.40 2.87 1.96
CA ALA A 317 -30.05 3.66 0.93
C ALA A 317 -30.75 4.86 1.56
N PRO A 318 -31.07 5.91 0.78
CA PRO A 318 -31.95 6.98 1.26
C PRO A 318 -33.22 6.41 1.90
N ALA A 319 -33.63 7.01 3.01
CA ALA A 319 -34.79 6.53 3.76
C ALA A 319 -36.09 6.58 2.93
N GLY A 320 -37.02 5.66 3.22
CA GLY A 320 -38.33 5.61 2.55
C GLY A 320 -38.36 4.60 1.41
N ALA A 321 -38.74 5.04 0.21
CA ALA A 321 -38.96 4.15 -0.93
C ALA A 321 -37.67 3.49 -1.43
N ASP A 322 -36.54 4.18 -1.40
CA ASP A 322 -35.25 3.66 -1.89
C ASP A 322 -34.73 2.54 -0.98
N ALA A 323 -34.83 2.70 0.34
CA ALA A 323 -34.54 1.64 1.30
C ALA A 323 -35.41 0.38 1.10
N GLN A 324 -36.70 0.55 0.78
CA GLN A 324 -37.60 -0.58 0.47
C GLN A 324 -37.22 -1.26 -0.85
N ALA A 325 -36.85 -0.49 -1.87
CA ALA A 325 -36.37 -1.00 -3.15
C ALA A 325 -35.08 -1.80 -2.97
N MET A 326 -34.08 -1.25 -2.27
CA MET A 326 -32.84 -1.95 -1.95
C MET A 326 -33.09 -3.26 -1.18
N ALA A 327 -34.05 -3.28 -0.25
CA ALA A 327 -34.40 -4.51 0.46
C ALA A 327 -34.96 -5.58 -0.49
N ALA A 328 -35.78 -5.18 -1.48
CA ALA A 328 -36.28 -6.09 -2.51
C ALA A 328 -35.16 -6.59 -3.43
N ASP A 329 -34.26 -5.70 -3.85
CA ASP A 329 -33.09 -6.05 -4.67
C ASP A 329 -32.17 -7.03 -3.94
N MET A 330 -31.92 -6.81 -2.65
CA MET A 330 -31.11 -7.71 -1.84
C MET A 330 -31.78 -9.07 -1.64
N ARG A 331 -33.11 -9.12 -1.46
CA ARG A 331 -33.87 -10.40 -1.43
C ARG A 331 -33.73 -11.16 -2.75
N ALA A 332 -33.70 -10.46 -3.88
CA ALA A 332 -33.52 -11.07 -5.20
C ALA A 332 -32.06 -11.50 -5.45
N PHE A 333 -31.09 -10.76 -4.90
CA PHE A 333 -29.67 -10.99 -5.11
C PHE A 333 -29.07 -12.08 -4.20
N ALA A 334 -29.42 -12.08 -2.90
CA ALA A 334 -28.80 -12.95 -1.90
C ALA A 334 -28.81 -14.46 -2.27
N PRO A 335 -29.87 -15.02 -2.89
CA PRO A 335 -29.85 -16.43 -3.32
C PRO A 335 -28.86 -16.75 -4.45
N GLN A 336 -28.36 -15.74 -5.16
CA GLN A 336 -27.42 -15.86 -6.28
C GLN A 336 -25.96 -15.66 -5.86
N MET A 337 -25.74 -15.31 -4.59
CA MET A 337 -24.42 -15.12 -4.01
C MET A 337 -23.63 -16.44 -4.00
N VAL A 338 -22.31 -16.32 -4.08
CA VAL A 338 -21.40 -17.45 -4.06
C VAL A 338 -21.58 -18.22 -2.76
N ALA A 339 -21.86 -19.53 -2.87
CA ALA A 339 -22.05 -20.37 -1.70
C ALA A 339 -20.84 -20.27 -0.74
N GLY A 340 -21.11 -20.02 0.54
CA GLY A 340 -20.06 -19.86 1.55
C GLY A 340 -19.50 -18.44 1.69
N SER A 341 -20.03 -17.45 0.96
CA SER A 341 -19.63 -16.04 1.12
C SER A 341 -20.07 -15.39 2.44
N GLY A 342 -20.90 -16.10 3.21
CA GLY A 342 -21.49 -15.66 4.47
C GLY A 342 -22.93 -15.16 4.31
N PRO A 343 -23.68 -15.08 5.43
CA PRO A 343 -25.12 -14.79 5.40
C PRO A 343 -25.40 -13.31 5.13
N VAL A 344 -26.54 -13.04 4.50
CA VAL A 344 -27.12 -11.69 4.37
C VAL A 344 -28.34 -11.58 5.25
N THR A 345 -28.36 -10.58 6.11
CA THR A 345 -29.52 -10.21 6.94
C THR A 345 -30.12 -8.94 6.38
N ILE A 346 -31.39 -8.98 5.99
CA ILE A 346 -32.11 -7.82 5.43
C ILE A 346 -32.94 -7.21 6.56
N ILE A 347 -32.77 -5.90 6.76
CA ILE A 347 -33.42 -5.11 7.80
C ILE A 347 -34.68 -4.49 7.19
N GLY A 348 -35.84 -4.84 7.75
CA GLY A 348 -37.16 -4.45 7.23
C GLY A 348 -38.00 -5.65 6.88
#